data_AF-A0A832AP83-F1
#
_entry.id   AF-A0A832AP83-F1
#
_cell.length_a   1.000
_cell.length_b   1.000
_cell.length_c   1.000
_cell.angle_alpha   90.00
_cell.angle_beta   90.00
_cell.angle_gamma   90.00
#
_symmetry.space_group_name_H-M   'P 1'
#
loop_
_entity.id
_entity.type
_entity.pdbx_description
1 polymer ?
#
loop_
_entity_poly.entity_id
_entity_poly.type
_entity_poly.pdbx_seq_one_letter_code
_entity_poly.pdbx_strand_id
1 'polypeptide(L)'
;MPPASQQAQAQVQTQAQTAAVQESGAQKKAQKPRRKSTKKERIVFTSNKRKEAKARAVVKKGTGRITINSIDINMFEPKELRSLMLEPINISNIAREIAKGIDIKVNVNGGGISAQAQAARGAIAKGIAKYAESDTIRKEYLRYDRSLLVADPRRVEPKKFKGPKARARFQTSYR
;
A
#
# COMPACT_ATOMS: atom_id res chain seq x y z
N MET A 1 68.03 64.28 20.89
CA MET A 1 67.62 63.27 19.89
C MET A 1 67.01 62.08 20.62
N PRO A 2 65.67 62.00 20.69
CA PRO A 2 64.98 60.79 21.13
C PRO A 2 64.90 59.73 19.99
N PRO A 3 64.90 58.44 20.35
CA PRO A 3 65.21 57.29 19.49
C PRO A 3 64.05 56.81 18.60
N ALA A 4 64.41 56.00 17.59
CA ALA A 4 63.57 55.31 16.61
C ALA A 4 62.62 54.25 17.22
N SER A 5 61.83 54.63 18.22
CA SER A 5 60.84 53.80 18.90
C SER A 5 59.49 54.50 19.05
N GLN A 6 59.18 55.48 18.19
CA GLN A 6 57.87 56.15 18.14
C GLN A 6 57.24 56.22 16.73
N GLN A 7 57.86 55.62 15.71
CA GLN A 7 57.27 55.50 14.37
C GLN A 7 56.72 54.10 14.05
N ALA A 8 56.96 53.10 14.90
CA ALA A 8 56.39 51.76 14.76
C ALA A 8 55.07 51.55 15.52
N GLN A 9 54.61 52.53 16.30
CA GLN A 9 53.36 52.44 17.09
C GLN A 9 52.18 53.20 16.47
N ALA A 10 52.39 53.96 15.38
CA ALA A 10 51.33 54.70 14.69
C ALA A 10 50.80 54.02 13.41
N GLN A 11 51.36 52.87 13.01
CA GLN A 11 50.87 52.09 11.84
C GLN A 11 50.17 50.77 12.21
N VAL A 12 50.15 50.39 13.50
CA VAL A 12 49.41 49.19 13.97
C VAL A 12 48.00 49.53 14.46
N GLN A 13 47.69 50.82 14.68
CA GLN A 13 46.36 51.26 15.17
C GLN A 13 45.38 51.70 14.07
N THR A 14 45.81 51.86 12.82
CA THR A 14 44.92 52.18 11.68
C THR A 14 44.53 50.97 10.81
N GLN A 15 45.04 49.77 11.11
CA GLN A 15 44.56 48.52 10.50
C GLN A 15 43.59 47.73 11.41
N ALA A 16 43.43 48.14 12.67
CA ALA A 16 42.54 47.47 13.62
C ALA A 16 41.10 48.01 13.64
N GLN A 17 40.80 49.12 12.95
CA GLN A 17 39.46 49.74 12.94
C GLN A 17 38.72 49.66 11.59
N THR A 18 39.37 49.19 10.52
CA THR A 18 38.70 48.90 9.22
C THR A 18 38.33 47.43 9.03
N ALA A 19 38.75 46.53 9.91
CA ALA A 19 38.30 45.13 9.91
C ALA A 19 37.03 44.87 10.75
N ALA A 20 36.55 45.86 11.52
CA ALA A 20 35.45 45.68 12.47
C ALA A 20 34.05 46.10 11.95
N VAL A 21 33.92 46.50 10.68
CA VAL A 21 32.62 46.95 10.10
C VAL A 21 32.10 46.00 9.00
N GLN A 22 32.74 44.85 8.77
CA GLN A 22 32.27 43.85 7.81
C GLN A 22 31.99 42.47 8.42
N GLU A 23 31.38 42.41 9.61
CA GLU A 23 30.85 41.13 10.13
C GLU A 23 29.44 41.24 10.76
N SER A 24 28.66 42.26 10.38
CA SER A 24 27.26 42.41 10.82
C SER A 24 26.28 42.37 9.63
N GLY A 25 26.37 41.31 8.83
CA GLY A 25 25.48 41.16 7.67
C GLY A 25 25.26 39.74 7.16
N ALA A 26 25.77 38.71 7.85
CA ALA A 26 25.40 37.34 7.51
C ALA A 26 24.05 37.03 8.16
N GLN A 27 22.97 37.35 7.46
CA GLN A 27 21.63 36.86 7.76
C GLN A 27 21.71 35.34 7.98
N LYS A 28 21.70 34.91 9.25
CA LYS A 28 21.49 33.51 9.61
C LYS A 28 20.11 33.15 9.08
N LYS A 29 20.04 32.61 7.86
CA LYS A 29 18.85 31.93 7.36
C LYS A 29 18.47 30.93 8.44
N ALA A 30 17.43 31.25 9.20
CA ALA A 30 16.91 30.39 10.25
C ALA A 30 16.63 29.04 9.61
N GLN A 31 17.47 28.05 9.92
CA GLN A 31 17.22 26.69 9.48
C GLN A 31 15.88 26.30 10.09
N LYS A 32 14.84 26.16 9.24
CA LYS A 32 13.54 25.62 9.65
C LYS A 32 13.82 24.37 10.49
N PRO A 33 13.19 24.20 11.66
CA PRO A 33 13.45 23.05 12.52
C PRO A 33 13.27 21.78 11.68
N ARG A 34 14.34 20.99 11.55
CA ARG A 34 14.32 19.70 10.85
C ARG A 34 13.15 18.91 11.45
N ARG A 35 12.09 18.69 10.66
CA ARG A 35 10.93 17.88 11.06
C ARG A 35 11.49 16.56 11.60
N LYS A 36 11.28 16.29 12.90
CA LYS A 36 11.65 15.02 13.53
C LYS A 36 11.08 13.89 12.67
N SER A 37 11.90 12.94 12.25
CA SER A 37 11.46 11.81 11.44
C SER A 37 10.48 10.97 12.27
N THR A 38 9.19 11.07 11.97
CA THR A 38 8.18 10.21 12.56
C THR A 38 8.50 8.76 12.22
N LYS A 39 8.44 7.87 13.22
CA LYS A 39 8.69 6.43 13.10
C LYS A 39 7.83 5.89 11.93
N LYS A 40 8.46 5.31 10.89
CA LYS A 40 7.74 4.79 9.73
C LYS A 40 6.81 3.67 10.18
N GLU A 41 5.50 3.87 10.01
CA GLU A 41 4.50 2.83 10.25
C GLU A 41 4.65 1.70 9.21
N ARG A 42 4.45 0.46 9.65
CA ARG A 42 4.54 -0.70 8.77
C ARG A 42 3.28 -0.78 7.92
N ILE A 43 3.40 -0.42 6.64
CA ILE A 43 2.32 -0.45 5.64
C ILE A 43 2.60 -1.59 4.67
N VAL A 44 1.63 -2.47 4.49
CA VAL A 44 1.74 -3.61 3.58
C VAL A 44 0.80 -3.42 2.40
N PHE A 45 1.35 -3.53 1.19
CA PHE A 45 0.58 -3.54 -0.05
C PHE A 45 0.44 -4.96 -0.59
N THR A 46 -0.78 -5.34 -0.95
CA THR A 46 -1.09 -6.61 -1.59
C THR A 46 -2.04 -6.43 -2.76
N SER A 47 -2.02 -7.41 -3.66
CA SER A 47 -2.92 -7.43 -4.80
C SER A 47 -3.40 -8.85 -5.09
N ASN A 48 -4.59 -8.93 -5.67
CA ASN A 48 -5.14 -10.17 -6.18
C ASN A 48 -5.96 -9.93 -7.45
N LYS A 49 -6.11 -10.98 -8.26
CA LYS A 49 -6.87 -10.93 -9.51
C LYS A 49 -7.77 -12.16 -9.65
N ARG A 50 -8.98 -11.94 -10.15
CA ARG A 50 -9.92 -12.99 -10.55
C ARG A 50 -10.57 -12.57 -11.85
N LYS A 51 -10.41 -13.36 -12.91
CA LYS A 51 -10.84 -12.95 -14.27
C LYS A 51 -10.27 -11.55 -14.58
N GLU A 52 -11.11 -10.60 -14.94
CA GLU A 52 -10.71 -9.22 -15.21
C GLU A 52 -10.66 -8.34 -13.95
N ALA A 53 -11.28 -8.78 -12.85
CA ALA A 53 -11.31 -8.02 -11.61
C ALA A 53 -9.94 -8.00 -10.94
N LYS A 54 -9.49 -6.79 -10.57
CA LYS A 54 -8.23 -6.53 -9.87
C LYS A 54 -8.55 -5.88 -8.52
N ALA A 55 -8.06 -6.48 -7.44
CA ALA A 55 -8.18 -5.94 -6.10
C ALA A 55 -6.79 -5.54 -5.58
N ARG A 56 -6.69 -4.34 -5.00
CA ARG A 56 -5.49 -3.80 -4.36
C ARG A 56 -5.83 -3.49 -2.91
N ALA A 57 -5.12 -4.10 -1.98
CA ALA A 57 -5.34 -3.89 -0.56
C ALA A 57 -4.14 -3.15 0.07
N VAL A 58 -4.48 -2.20 0.94
CA VAL A 58 -3.55 -1.47 1.78
C VAL A 58 -3.85 -1.87 3.22
N VAL A 59 -2.84 -2.41 3.89
CA VAL A 59 -2.94 -2.93 5.24
C VAL A 59 -2.08 -2.07 6.14
N LYS A 60 -2.68 -1.50 7.18
CA LYS A 60 -2.02 -0.61 8.15
C LYS A 60 -2.40 -1.02 9.56
N LYS A 61 -1.55 -0.71 10.55
CA LYS A 61 -1.93 -0.87 11.96
C LYS A 61 -3.16 0.02 12.25
N GLY A 62 -4.15 -0.52 12.96
CA GLY A 62 -5.43 0.16 13.12
C GLY A 62 -6.39 -0.51 14.10
N THR A 63 -7.69 -0.27 13.90
CA THR A 63 -8.79 -0.65 14.80
C THR A 63 -9.62 -1.84 14.31
N GLY A 64 -9.27 -2.43 13.16
CA GLY A 64 -10.00 -3.55 12.58
C GLY A 64 -11.04 -3.16 11.53
N ARG A 65 -10.94 -1.94 10.98
CA ARG A 65 -11.88 -1.47 9.95
C ARG A 65 -11.53 -2.04 8.59
N ILE A 66 -12.54 -2.61 7.93
CA ILE A 66 -12.40 -3.22 6.61
C ILE A 66 -13.34 -2.52 5.63
N THR A 67 -12.73 -1.81 4.68
CA THR A 67 -13.44 -1.03 3.67
C THR A 67 -13.13 -1.54 2.27
N ILE A 68 -14.15 -1.62 1.43
CA ILE A 68 -14.07 -2.01 0.02
C ILE A 68 -14.62 -0.86 -0.81
N ASN A 69 -13.81 -0.24 -1.66
CA ASN A 69 -14.18 0.95 -2.43
C ASN A 69 -14.78 2.07 -1.56
N SER A 70 -14.23 2.25 -0.35
CA SER A 70 -14.69 3.22 0.66
C SER A 70 -16.05 2.91 1.31
N ILE A 71 -16.62 1.74 1.04
CA ILE A 71 -17.82 1.22 1.69
C ILE A 71 -17.40 0.20 2.75
N ASP A 72 -18.01 0.23 3.94
CA ASP A 72 -17.75 -0.78 4.96
C ASP A 72 -18.25 -2.16 4.53
N ILE A 73 -17.47 -3.20 4.85
CA ILE A 73 -17.80 -4.57 4.44
C ILE A 73 -19.17 -5.04 4.92
N ASN A 74 -19.62 -4.56 6.09
CA ASN A 74 -20.92 -4.92 6.66
C ASN A 74 -22.10 -4.39 5.83
N MET A 75 -21.91 -3.27 5.13
CA MET A 75 -22.92 -2.64 4.29
C MET A 75 -22.92 -3.18 2.85
N PHE A 76 -22.01 -4.11 2.52
CA PHE A 76 -21.93 -4.67 1.19
C PHE A 76 -23.09 -5.62 0.91
N GLU A 77 -23.90 -5.28 -0.09
CA GLU A 77 -24.94 -6.15 -0.65
C GLU A 77 -24.43 -6.76 -1.96
N PRO A 78 -24.69 -8.04 -2.27
CA PRO A 78 -25.51 -9.03 -1.55
C PRO A 78 -24.81 -9.73 -0.37
N LYS A 79 -25.60 -10.25 0.59
CA LYS A 79 -25.11 -10.91 1.82
C LYS A 79 -24.21 -12.12 1.57
N GLU A 80 -24.44 -12.88 0.50
CA GLU A 80 -23.62 -14.04 0.14
C GLU A 80 -22.18 -13.63 -0.23
N LEU A 81 -22.03 -12.58 -1.04
CA LEU A 81 -20.73 -12.07 -1.43
C LEU A 81 -20.00 -11.41 -0.27
N ARG A 82 -20.75 -10.80 0.66
CA ARG A 82 -20.21 -10.29 1.92
C ARG A 82 -19.58 -11.40 2.76
N SER A 83 -20.29 -12.51 2.94
CA SER A 83 -19.76 -13.67 3.67
C SER A 83 -18.50 -14.21 3.03
N LEU A 84 -18.49 -14.31 1.69
CA LEU A 84 -17.33 -14.75 0.91
C LEU A 84 -16.09 -13.85 1.13
N MET A 85 -16.28 -12.53 1.22
CA MET A 85 -15.18 -11.59 1.49
C MET A 85 -14.66 -11.69 2.94
N LEU A 86 -15.50 -12.07 3.89
CA LEU A 86 -15.18 -12.21 5.32
C LEU A 86 -14.55 -13.55 5.69
N GLU A 87 -14.69 -14.58 4.84
CA GLU A 87 -14.06 -15.89 5.02
C GLU A 87 -12.59 -15.87 5.52
N PRO A 88 -11.64 -15.11 4.92
CA PRO A 88 -10.25 -15.09 5.39
C PRO A 88 -10.09 -14.72 6.87
N ILE A 89 -11.02 -13.95 7.43
CA ILE A 89 -10.99 -13.55 8.85
C ILE A 89 -11.60 -14.63 9.72
N ASN A 90 -12.61 -15.35 9.22
CA ASN A 90 -13.36 -16.35 9.97
C ASN A 90 -12.71 -17.74 9.98
N ILE A 91 -11.80 -18.03 9.04
CA ILE A 91 -11.15 -19.35 8.92
C ILE A 91 -10.25 -19.68 10.12
N SER A 92 -9.57 -18.67 10.68
CA SER A 92 -8.60 -18.87 11.75
C SER A 92 -8.81 -17.88 12.88
N ASN A 93 -8.79 -18.37 14.12
CA ASN A 93 -8.85 -17.53 15.31
C ASN A 93 -7.67 -16.55 15.36
N ILE A 94 -6.50 -16.98 14.90
CA ILE A 94 -5.28 -16.15 14.80
C ILE A 94 -5.50 -15.02 13.79
N ALA A 95 -6.11 -15.32 12.64
CA ALA A 95 -6.42 -14.31 11.63
C ALA A 95 -7.40 -13.26 12.17
N ARG A 96 -8.39 -13.67 12.96
CA ARG A 96 -9.35 -12.79 13.61
C ARG A 96 -8.70 -11.85 14.63
N GLU A 97 -7.76 -12.33 15.43
CA GLU A 97 -7.02 -11.47 16.36
C GLU A 97 -6.17 -10.44 15.64
N ILE A 98 -5.46 -10.87 14.60
CA ILE A 98 -4.63 -9.98 13.78
C ILE A 98 -5.49 -8.95 13.05
N ALA A 99 -6.65 -9.35 12.54
CA ALA A 99 -7.58 -8.45 11.87
C ALA A 99 -8.08 -7.34 12.79
N LYS A 100 -8.29 -7.59 14.09
CA LYS A 100 -8.69 -6.54 15.06
C LYS A 100 -7.66 -5.43 15.23
N GLY A 101 -6.37 -5.72 15.04
CA GLY A 101 -5.27 -4.76 15.21
C GLY A 101 -4.89 -3.98 13.94
N ILE A 102 -5.63 -4.15 12.84
CA ILE A 102 -5.24 -3.73 11.50
C ILE A 102 -6.42 -3.14 10.76
N ASP A 103 -6.22 -2.02 10.08
CA ASP A 103 -7.18 -1.50 9.11
C ASP A 103 -6.81 -1.95 7.70
N ILE A 104 -7.81 -2.47 6.98
CA ILE A 104 -7.67 -3.01 5.63
C ILE A 104 -8.54 -2.18 4.68
N LYS A 105 -7.89 -1.45 3.76
CA LYS A 105 -8.57 -0.73 2.69
C LYS A 105 -8.35 -1.45 1.37
N VAL A 106 -9.43 -1.89 0.74
CA VAL A 106 -9.40 -2.60 -0.54
C VAL A 106 -10.04 -1.73 -1.62
N ASN A 107 -9.31 -1.50 -2.70
CA ASN A 107 -9.86 -0.90 -3.93
C ASN A 107 -9.97 -1.99 -4.99
N VAL A 108 -11.14 -2.11 -5.63
CA VAL A 108 -11.43 -3.14 -6.62
C VAL A 108 -11.98 -2.51 -7.90
N ASN A 109 -11.43 -2.92 -9.04
CA ASN A 109 -11.80 -2.41 -10.35
C ASN A 109 -11.89 -3.55 -11.39
N GLY A 110 -12.78 -3.41 -12.37
CA GLY A 110 -12.97 -4.33 -13.49
C GLY A 110 -13.78 -5.60 -13.16
N GLY A 111 -14.13 -6.39 -14.19
CA GLY A 111 -14.94 -7.60 -14.04
C GLY A 111 -16.36 -7.34 -13.53
N GLY A 112 -16.99 -8.37 -12.96
CA GLY A 112 -18.31 -8.30 -12.32
C GLY A 112 -18.27 -8.55 -10.81
N ILE A 113 -19.39 -8.34 -10.12
CA ILE A 113 -19.49 -8.31 -8.64
C ILE A 113 -18.92 -9.58 -7.98
N SER A 114 -19.24 -10.77 -8.48
CA SER A 114 -18.73 -12.03 -7.91
C SER A 114 -17.21 -12.20 -8.09
N ALA A 115 -16.68 -11.79 -9.24
CA ALA A 115 -15.24 -11.84 -9.50
C ALA A 115 -14.50 -10.80 -8.65
N GLN A 116 -15.09 -9.62 -8.45
CA GLN A 116 -14.60 -8.58 -7.56
C GLN A 116 -14.56 -9.07 -6.10
N ALA A 117 -15.61 -9.75 -5.64
CA ALA A 117 -15.67 -10.33 -4.30
C ALA A 117 -14.57 -11.38 -4.07
N GLN A 118 -14.37 -12.30 -5.02
CA GLN A 118 -13.30 -13.30 -4.95
C GLN A 118 -11.89 -12.67 -5.02
N ALA A 119 -11.74 -11.59 -5.80
CA ALA A 119 -10.48 -10.84 -5.84
C ALA A 119 -10.21 -10.16 -4.49
N ALA A 120 -11.21 -9.48 -3.91
CA ALA A 120 -11.11 -8.83 -2.60
C ALA A 120 -10.81 -9.84 -1.48
N ARG A 121 -11.52 -10.97 -1.45
CA ARG A 121 -11.28 -12.11 -0.55
C ARG A 121 -9.80 -12.51 -0.51
N GLY A 122 -9.20 -12.79 -1.67
CA GLY A 122 -7.78 -13.16 -1.70
C GLY A 122 -6.82 -12.00 -1.42
N ALA A 123 -7.21 -10.75 -1.69
CA ALA A 123 -6.39 -9.58 -1.34
C ALA A 123 -6.32 -9.37 0.19
N ILE A 124 -7.44 -9.56 0.89
CA ILE A 124 -7.53 -9.54 2.35
C ILE A 124 -6.68 -10.67 2.94
N ALA A 125 -6.86 -11.91 2.46
CA ALA A 125 -6.08 -13.07 2.92
C ALA A 125 -4.57 -12.86 2.79
N LYS A 126 -4.11 -12.42 1.61
CA LYS A 126 -2.70 -12.08 1.37
C LYS A 126 -2.23 -10.93 2.25
N GLY A 127 -3.09 -9.95 2.50
CA GLY A 127 -2.81 -8.80 3.36
C GLY A 127 -2.50 -9.24 4.79
N ILE A 128 -3.38 -10.06 5.37
CA ILE A 128 -3.22 -10.63 6.71
C ILE A 128 -1.97 -11.51 6.79
N ALA A 129 -1.81 -12.45 5.85
CA ALA A 129 -0.66 -13.36 5.84
C ALA A 129 0.69 -12.60 5.72
N LYS A 130 0.75 -11.56 4.87
CA LYS A 130 1.96 -10.77 4.68
C LYS A 130 2.24 -9.82 5.84
N TYR A 131 1.21 -9.34 6.54
CA TYR A 131 1.40 -8.53 7.74
C TYR A 131 1.83 -9.39 8.93
N ALA A 132 1.25 -10.58 9.08
CA ALA A 132 1.58 -11.48 10.19
C ALA A 132 3.00 -12.07 10.08
N GLU A 133 3.55 -12.16 8.86
CA GLU A 133 4.84 -12.81 8.56
C GLU A 133 4.93 -14.27 9.10
N SER A 134 3.79 -14.88 9.43
CA SER A 134 3.72 -16.22 10.01
C SER A 134 3.32 -17.25 8.97
N ASP A 135 4.10 -18.33 8.89
CA ASP A 135 3.86 -19.44 7.97
C ASP A 135 2.65 -20.30 8.38
N THR A 136 2.23 -20.22 9.65
CA THR A 136 1.07 -20.94 10.20
C THR A 136 -0.22 -20.54 9.49
N ILE A 137 -0.52 -19.24 9.42
CA ILE A 137 -1.69 -18.68 8.75
C ILE A 137 -1.68 -19.02 7.26
N ARG A 138 -0.50 -18.97 6.64
CA ARG A 138 -0.35 -19.32 5.22
C ARG A 138 -0.74 -20.78 4.98
N LYS A 139 -0.28 -21.70 5.82
CA LYS A 139 -0.63 -23.13 5.75
C LYS A 139 -2.12 -23.37 6.00
N GLU A 140 -2.73 -22.68 6.96
CA GLU A 140 -4.17 -22.77 7.23
C GLU A 140 -4.99 -22.30 6.02
N TYR A 141 -4.66 -21.17 5.42
CA TYR A 141 -5.32 -20.71 4.19
C TYR A 141 -5.14 -21.69 3.03
N LEU A 142 -3.95 -22.28 2.87
CA LEU A 142 -3.72 -23.30 1.83
C LEU A 142 -4.52 -24.58 2.07
N ARG A 143 -4.68 -24.99 3.32
CA ARG A 143 -5.50 -26.16 3.70
C ARG A 143 -6.97 -25.94 3.41
N TYR A 144 -7.48 -24.74 3.68
CA TYR A 144 -8.88 -24.40 3.42
C TYR A 144 -9.14 -24.19 1.92
N ASP A 145 -8.44 -23.23 1.30
CA ASP A 145 -8.63 -22.90 -0.11
C ASP A 145 -7.39 -22.23 -0.70
N ARG A 146 -6.74 -22.94 -1.63
CA ARG A 146 -5.57 -22.44 -2.37
C ARG A 146 -5.84 -21.11 -3.09
N SER A 147 -7.08 -20.83 -3.49
CA SER A 147 -7.46 -19.62 -4.22
C SER A 147 -7.40 -18.34 -3.38
N LEU A 148 -7.32 -18.44 -2.05
CA LEU A 148 -7.10 -17.31 -1.15
C LEU A 148 -5.72 -16.66 -1.38
N LEU A 149 -4.70 -17.49 -1.62
CA LEU A 149 -3.33 -17.04 -1.77
C LEU A 149 -2.87 -17.05 -3.23
N VAL A 150 -3.38 -17.96 -4.06
CA VAL A 150 -2.97 -18.10 -5.46
C VAL A 150 -4.08 -17.59 -6.38
N ALA A 151 -3.72 -16.67 -7.27
CA ALA A 151 -4.68 -16.13 -8.25
C ALA A 151 -5.00 -17.17 -9.33
N ASP A 152 -6.28 -17.31 -9.68
CA ASP A 152 -6.71 -18.23 -10.74
C ASP A 152 -6.39 -17.66 -12.15
N PRO A 153 -5.64 -18.42 -12.98
CA PRO A 153 -5.22 -17.95 -14.29
C PRO A 153 -6.33 -17.97 -15.35
N ARG A 154 -7.44 -18.68 -15.15
CA ARG A 154 -8.48 -18.88 -16.19
C ARG A 154 -9.01 -17.56 -16.76
N ARG A 155 -9.06 -17.45 -18.09
CA ARG A 155 -9.67 -16.32 -18.83
C ARG A 155 -10.64 -16.84 -19.89
N VAL A 156 -11.47 -15.96 -20.44
CA VAL A 156 -12.43 -16.34 -21.49
C VAL A 156 -11.65 -16.50 -22.80
N GLU A 157 -11.86 -17.62 -23.48
CA GLU A 157 -11.29 -17.86 -24.81
C GLU A 157 -11.94 -16.91 -25.84
N PRO A 158 -11.18 -16.34 -26.79
CA PRO A 158 -11.74 -15.48 -27.82
C PRO A 158 -12.67 -16.26 -28.76
N LYS A 159 -13.63 -15.55 -29.35
CA LYS A 159 -14.54 -16.11 -30.38
C LYS A 159 -13.75 -16.45 -31.65
N LYS A 160 -14.02 -17.61 -32.23
CA LYS A 160 -13.50 -18.04 -33.54
C LYS A 160 -14.57 -17.88 -34.62
N PHE A 161 -14.16 -17.76 -35.89
CA PHE A 161 -15.06 -17.71 -37.04
C PHE A 161 -15.91 -19.00 -37.17
N LYS A 162 -17.01 -18.97 -37.93
CA LYS A 162 -17.92 -20.12 -38.15
C LYS A 162 -18.57 -20.67 -36.86
N GLY A 163 -18.99 -19.79 -35.97
CA GLY A 163 -19.70 -20.18 -34.76
C GLY A 163 -20.09 -18.99 -33.89
N PRO A 164 -21.10 -19.12 -33.01
CA PRO A 164 -21.52 -18.02 -32.15
C PRO A 164 -20.57 -17.78 -30.96
N LYS A 165 -19.87 -18.81 -30.45
CA LYS A 165 -18.99 -18.75 -29.26
C LYS A 165 -17.59 -19.31 -29.57
N ALA A 166 -16.68 -19.32 -28.59
CA ALA A 166 -15.30 -19.79 -28.74
C ALA A 166 -15.17 -21.20 -29.34
N ARG A 167 -16.07 -22.13 -28.96
CA ARG A 167 -16.07 -23.52 -29.43
C ARG A 167 -17.37 -23.96 -30.11
N ALA A 168 -18.49 -23.29 -29.85
CA ALA A 168 -19.78 -23.64 -30.45
C ALA A 168 -19.77 -23.37 -31.95
N ARG A 169 -20.34 -24.29 -32.73
CA ARG A 169 -20.48 -24.20 -34.19
C ARG A 169 -21.93 -23.97 -34.57
N PHE A 170 -22.15 -23.37 -35.73
CA PHE A 170 -23.49 -23.32 -36.31
C PHE A 170 -23.94 -24.74 -36.70
N GLN A 171 -25.24 -24.99 -36.64
CA GLN A 171 -25.82 -26.26 -37.05
C GLN A 171 -25.57 -26.49 -38.55
N THR A 172 -25.12 -27.69 -38.90
CA THR A 172 -24.93 -28.11 -40.30
C THR A 172 -26.23 -28.69 -40.85
N SER A 173 -26.63 -28.27 -42.06
CA SER A 173 -27.76 -28.85 -42.80
C SER A 173 -27.24 -29.58 -44.03
N TYR A 174 -27.68 -30.83 -44.22
CA TYR A 174 -27.38 -31.64 -45.40
C TYR A 174 -28.56 -31.62 -46.38
N ARG A 175 -28.30 -31.97 -47.64
CA ARG A 175 -29.30 -32.18 -48.69
C ARG A 175 -29.36 -33.67 -49.02
#